data_AF-A0A182NPX3-F1
#
_entry.id   AF-A0A182NPX3-F1
#
_cell.length_a   1.000
_cell.length_b   1.000
_cell.length_c   1.000
_cell.angle_alpha   90.00
_cell.angle_beta   90.00
_cell.angle_gamma   90.00
#
_symmetry.space_group_name_H-M   'P 1'
#
loop_
_entity.id
_entity.type
_entity.pdbx_description
1 polymer ?
#
loop_
_entity_poly.entity_id
_entity_poly.type
_entity_poly.pdbx_seq_one_letter_code
_entity_poly.pdbx_strand_id
1 'polypeptide(L)'
;MHDCILHCINLILFKREIYPSNKFTPLDYNRERVMSLRNLKLIPYLTGVMEYVEKWLLKQKVWTVSLLLQILDMKKTIEGWDFTIESLFKNDLVLPKINQMCTFELFVLMNDNV
;
A
#
# COMPACT_ATOMS: atom_id res chain seq x y z
N MET A 1 12.56 -1.87 1.83
CA MET A 1 11.74 -1.33 0.72
C MET A 1 10.25 -1.44 1.03
N HIS A 2 9.81 -2.56 1.64
CA HIS A 2 8.42 -2.76 2.05
C HIS A 2 7.89 -1.69 3.03
N ASP A 3 8.75 -1.16 3.91
CA ASP A 3 8.37 -0.10 4.85
C ASP A 3 7.86 1.16 4.14
N CYS A 4 8.42 1.55 3.00
CA CYS A 4 8.02 2.77 2.30
C CYS A 4 6.54 2.72 1.86
N ILE A 5 6.12 1.60 1.25
CA ILE A 5 4.73 1.42 0.81
C ILE A 5 3.78 1.40 2.01
N LEU A 6 4.17 0.76 3.12
CA LEU A 6 3.38 0.77 4.36
C LEU A 6 3.17 2.20 4.91
N HIS A 7 4.22 3.02 4.89
CA HIS A 7 4.12 4.43 5.28
C HIS A 7 3.23 5.23 4.33
N CYS A 8 3.31 5.00 3.01
CA CYS A 8 2.41 5.62 2.04
C CYS A 8 0.94 5.24 2.29
N ILE A 9 0.66 3.96 2.57
CA ILE A 9 -0.69 3.50 2.90
C ILE A 9 -1.20 4.21 4.17
N ASN A 10 -0.39 4.25 5.24
CA ASN A 10 -0.76 4.97 6.46
C ASN A 10 -1.04 6.46 6.21
N LEU A 11 -0.24 7.10 5.35
CA LEU A 11 -0.44 8.51 4.97
C LEU A 11 -1.74 8.71 4.19
N ILE A 12 -2.09 7.81 3.27
CA ILE A 12 -3.35 7.85 2.52
C ILE A 12 -4.53 7.69 3.48
N LEU A 13 -4.48 6.71 4.37
CA LEU A 13 -5.53 6.48 5.37
C LEU A 13 -5.74 7.68 6.28
N PHE A 14 -4.65 8.38 6.66
CA PHE A 14 -4.71 9.59 7.47
C PHE A 14 -5.28 10.78 6.69
N LYS A 15 -4.73 11.08 5.51
CA LYS A 15 -5.11 12.26 4.71
C LYS A 15 -6.53 12.18 4.13
N ARG A 16 -7.03 10.96 3.88
CA ARG A 16 -8.40 10.73 3.40
C ARG A 16 -9.40 10.52 4.53
N GLU A 17 -8.95 10.64 5.78
CA GLU A 17 -9.79 10.47 6.98
C GLU A 17 -10.55 9.14 7.00
N ILE A 18 -10.00 8.10 6.36
CA ILE A 18 -10.56 6.74 6.34
C ILE A 18 -10.62 6.17 7.77
N TYR A 19 -9.63 6.52 8.57
CA TYR A 19 -9.66 6.34 10.03
C TYR A 19 -9.58 7.70 10.71
N PRO A 20 -10.22 7.88 11.87
CA PRO A 20 -10.14 9.12 12.61
C PRO A 20 -8.70 9.40 13.07
N SER A 21 -8.31 10.67 13.10
CA SER A 21 -6.95 11.12 13.43
C SER A 21 -6.45 10.61 14.78
N ASN A 22 -7.35 10.43 15.76
CA ASN A 22 -7.06 9.86 17.08
C ASN A 22 -6.66 8.37 17.06
N LYS A 23 -6.72 7.70 15.91
CA LYS A 23 -6.18 6.34 15.72
C LYS A 23 -4.75 6.34 15.22
N PHE A 24 -4.19 7.49 14.88
CA PHE A 24 -2.81 7.61 14.43
C PHE A 24 -1.89 8.09 15.56
N THR A 25 -0.61 7.81 15.39
CA THR A 25 0.48 8.33 16.21
C THR A 25 1.61 8.80 15.30
N PRO A 26 2.27 9.91 15.63
CA PRO A 26 3.48 10.31 14.93
C PRO A 26 4.59 9.28 15.18
N LEU A 27 5.33 8.96 14.13
CA LEU A 27 6.49 8.08 14.12
C LEU A 27 7.61 8.82 13.37
N ASP A 28 8.85 8.73 13.83
CA ASP A 28 9.99 9.24 13.07
C ASP A 28 10.49 8.14 12.12
N TYR A 29 10.36 8.37 10.81
CA TYR A 29 10.84 7.49 9.75
C TYR A 29 11.76 8.27 8.82
N ASN A 30 13.00 7.82 8.64
CA ASN A 30 14.01 8.48 7.80
C ASN A 30 14.20 9.99 8.09
N ARG A 31 14.13 10.38 9.37
CA ARG A 31 14.20 11.78 9.85
C ARG A 31 12.98 12.64 9.49
N GLU A 32 11.92 12.03 8.97
CA GLU A 32 10.64 12.68 8.74
C GLU A 32 9.59 12.17 9.74
N ARG A 33 8.71 13.07 10.18
CA ARG A 33 7.59 12.71 11.04
C ARG A 33 6.42 12.23 10.19
N VAL A 34 6.08 10.96 10.29
CA VAL A 34 4.98 10.31 9.56
C VAL A 34 3.87 9.87 10.52
N MET A 35 2.63 9.85 10.04
CA MET A 35 1.49 9.35 10.82
C MET A 35 1.36 7.84 10.60
N SER A 36 1.38 7.07 11.67
CA SER A 36 1.20 5.61 11.65
C SER A 36 -0.07 5.20 12.37
N LEU A 37 -0.88 4.33 11.76
CA LEU A 37 -2.13 3.85 12.35
C LEU A 37 -1.85 2.88 13.51
N ARG A 38 -2.49 3.08 14.67
CA ARG A 38 -2.35 2.22 15.86
C ARG A 38 -3.14 0.91 15.79
N ASN A 39 -3.84 0.64 14.68
CA ASN A 39 -4.81 -0.44 14.60
C ASN A 39 -4.13 -1.82 14.54
N LEU A 40 -4.30 -2.59 15.61
CA LEU A 40 -3.72 -3.92 15.82
C LEU A 40 -4.15 -4.99 14.79
N LYS A 41 -5.22 -4.77 14.01
CA LYS A 41 -5.66 -5.72 12.97
C LYS A 41 -5.16 -5.38 11.57
N LEU A 42 -5.07 -4.09 11.24
CA LEU A 42 -4.66 -3.66 9.90
C LEU A 42 -3.15 -3.77 9.70
N ILE A 43 -2.35 -3.44 10.73
CA ILE A 43 -0.89 -3.54 10.64
C ILE A 43 -0.46 -4.97 10.30
N PRO A 44 -0.87 -6.04 11.03
CA PRO A 44 -0.45 -7.39 10.68
C PRO A 44 -0.91 -7.84 9.30
N TYR A 45 -2.10 -7.42 8.87
CA TYR A 45 -2.60 -7.70 7.52
C TYR A 45 -1.70 -7.06 6.45
N LEU A 46 -1.45 -5.75 6.57
CA LEU A 46 -0.61 -5.02 5.63
C LEU A 46 0.83 -5.54 5.65
N THR A 47 1.40 -5.83 6.83
CA THR A 47 2.73 -6.42 6.96
C THR A 47 2.79 -7.77 6.25
N GLY A 48 1.83 -8.68 6.48
CA GLY A 48 1.80 -9.97 5.81
C GLY A 48 1.69 -9.85 4.29
N VAL A 49 0.84 -8.94 3.80
CA VAL A 49 0.75 -8.61 2.37
C VAL A 49 2.09 -8.11 1.82
N MET A 50 2.74 -7.19 2.53
CA MET A 50 4.00 -6.59 2.12
C MET A 50 5.16 -7.57 2.09
N GLU A 51 5.16 -8.60 2.93
CA GLU A 51 6.13 -9.71 2.86
C GLU A 51 6.01 -10.50 1.55
N TYR A 52 4.79 -10.71 1.04
CA TYR A 52 4.59 -11.35 -0.27
C TYR A 52 5.04 -10.45 -1.41
N VAL A 53 4.73 -9.15 -1.35
CA VAL A 53 5.23 -8.16 -2.30
C VAL A 53 6.75 -8.19 -2.36
N GLU A 54 7.43 -8.16 -1.21
CA GLU A 54 8.89 -8.21 -1.15
C GLU A 54 9.46 -9.47 -1.80
N LYS A 55 8.88 -10.65 -1.51
CA LYS A 55 9.28 -11.91 -2.15
C LYS A 55 9.10 -11.88 -3.68
N TRP A 56 8.10 -11.17 -4.19
CA TRP A 56 7.88 -11.04 -5.63
C TRP A 56 8.77 -9.99 -6.29
N LEU A 57 9.08 -8.91 -5.58
CA LEU A 57 10.03 -7.88 -6.02
C LEU A 57 11.43 -8.44 -6.15
N LEU A 58 11.88 -9.24 -5.18
CA LEU A 58 13.19 -9.92 -5.24
C LEU A 58 13.32 -10.85 -6.45
N LYS A 59 12.20 -11.38 -6.94
CA LYS A 59 12.14 -12.24 -8.14
C LYS A 59 11.96 -11.45 -9.44
N GLN A 60 11.93 -10.12 -9.38
CA GLN A 60 11.63 -9.22 -10.50
C GLN A 60 10.30 -9.55 -11.21
N LYS A 61 9.32 -10.04 -10.44
CA LYS A 61 8.01 -10.43 -10.96
C LYS A 61 6.95 -9.36 -10.84
N VAL A 62 7.19 -8.30 -10.07
CA VAL A 62 6.21 -7.24 -9.82
C VAL A 62 6.82 -5.90 -10.18
N TRP A 63 6.08 -5.14 -10.99
CA TRP A 63 6.50 -3.83 -11.50
C TRP A 63 5.57 -2.71 -11.04
N THR A 64 4.35 -3.05 -10.67
CA THR A 64 3.34 -2.12 -10.17
C THR A 64 2.59 -2.77 -9.02
N VAL A 65 2.45 -2.03 -7.93
CA VAL A 65 1.62 -2.36 -6.78
C VAL A 65 0.47 -1.35 -6.76
N SER A 66 -0.77 -1.81 -6.91
CA SER A 66 -1.94 -0.92 -6.89
C SER A 66 -2.68 -1.04 -5.56
N LEU A 67 -3.03 0.08 -4.95
CA LEU A 67 -3.94 0.17 -3.81
C LEU A 67 -5.28 0.71 -4.30
N LEU A 68 -6.34 -0.07 -4.16
CA LEU A 68 -7.70 0.36 -4.49
C LEU A 68 -8.52 0.60 -3.22
N LEU A 69 -9.16 1.77 -3.14
CA LEU A 69 -10.17 2.12 -2.15
C LEU A 69 -11.55 1.94 -2.78
N GLN A 70 -12.34 1.02 -2.21
CA GLN A 70 -13.66 0.67 -2.72
C GLN A 70 -14.73 0.83 -1.63
N ILE A 71 -15.91 1.34 -2.04
CA ILE A 71 -17.13 1.25 -1.21
C ILE A 71 -17.65 -0.17 -1.31
N LEU A 72 -17.75 -0.85 -0.17
CA LEU A 72 -18.16 -2.26 -0.12
C LEU A 72 -19.56 -2.51 -0.69
N ASP A 73 -20.52 -1.63 -0.41
CA ASP A 73 -21.91 -1.81 -0.84
C ASP A 73 -22.10 -1.67 -2.35
N MET A 74 -21.26 -0.88 -3.02
CA MET A 74 -21.39 -0.63 -4.46
C MET A 74 -20.33 -1.34 -5.31
N LYS A 75 -19.33 -1.98 -4.68
CA LYS A 75 -18.10 -2.46 -5.33
C LYS A 75 -17.48 -1.43 -6.30
N LYS A 76 -17.70 -0.16 -6.00
CA LYS A 76 -17.25 0.96 -6.83
C LYS A 76 -15.93 1.43 -6.28
N THR A 77 -14.89 1.33 -7.10
CA THR A 77 -13.61 1.98 -6.82
C THR A 77 -13.83 3.49 -6.77
N ILE A 78 -13.58 4.07 -5.61
CA ILE A 78 -13.61 5.51 -5.43
C ILE A 78 -12.28 6.08 -5.91
N GLU A 79 -11.19 5.46 -5.47
CA GLU A 79 -9.83 5.92 -5.72
C GLU A 79 -8.84 4.75 -5.82
N GLY A 80 -7.81 4.94 -6.63
CA GLY A 80 -6.73 3.97 -6.81
C GLY A 80 -5.38 4.68 -6.84
N TRP A 81 -4.38 4.07 -6.21
CA TRP A 81 -3.00 4.54 -6.22
C TRP A 81 -2.08 3.45 -6.76
N ASP A 82 -1.40 3.75 -7.86
CA ASP A 82 -0.42 2.87 -8.47
C ASP A 82 0.99 3.24 -8.01
N PHE A 83 1.68 2.29 -7.40
CA PHE A 83 3.08 2.37 -7.02
C PHE A 83 3.90 1.61 -8.05
N THR A 84 4.47 2.33 -9.02
CA THR A 84 5.40 1.76 -10.01
C THR A 84 6.78 1.58 -9.37
N ILE A 85 7.36 0.40 -9.56
CA ILE A 85 8.64 0.02 -8.97
C ILE A 85 9.65 -0.15 -10.10
N GLU A 86 10.69 0.68 -10.06
CA GLU A 86 11.79 0.63 -11.01
C GLU A 86 12.97 -0.12 -10.40
N SER A 87 13.40 -1.19 -11.06
CA SER A 87 14.63 -1.90 -10.70
C SER A 87 15.84 -1.13 -11.25
N LEU A 88 16.76 -0.76 -10.37
CA LEU A 88 18.02 -0.11 -10.75
C LEU A 88 19.05 -1.10 -11.33
N PHE A 89 18.76 -2.41 -11.31
CA PHE A 89 19.62 -3.42 -11.91
C PHE A 89 19.54 -3.34 -13.44
N LYS A 90 20.38 -2.50 -14.05
CA LYS A 90 20.77 -2.59 -15.46
C LYS A 90 21.74 -3.75 -15.63
N ASN A 91 21.23 -4.97 -15.78
CA ASN A 91 21.98 -5.99 -16.49
C ASN A 91 21.38 -6.05 -17.91
N ASP A 92 22.24 -5.92 -18.92
CA ASP A 92 21.91 -5.78 -20.36
C ASP A 92 21.26 -7.02 -21.00
N LEU A 93 20.51 -7.79 -20.24
CA LEU A 93 19.63 -8.84 -20.73
C LEU A 93 18.20 -8.34 -20.58
N VAL A 94 17.63 -7.84 -21.67
CA VAL A 94 16.20 -7.54 -21.80
C VAL A 94 15.45 -8.86 -21.60
N LEU A 95 15.17 -9.22 -20.35
CA LEU A 95 14.20 -10.26 -20.04
C LEU A 95 12.85 -9.76 -20.57
N PRO A 96 12.08 -10.59 -21.27
CA PRO A 96 10.76 -10.20 -21.73
C PRO A 96 9.99 -9.71 -20.51
N LYS A 97 9.46 -8.48 -20.58
CA LYS A 97 8.62 -7.89 -19.54
C LYS A 97 7.40 -8.80 -19.37
N ILE A 98 7.50 -9.78 -18.49
CA ILE A 98 6.33 -10.49 -18.01
C ILE A 98 5.64 -9.47 -17.10
N ASN A 99 4.65 -8.77 -17.67
CA ASN A 99 3.85 -7.76 -17.02
C ASN A 99 2.94 -8.42 -15.96
N GLN A 100 3.52 -8.85 -14.84
CA GLN A 100 2.76 -9.27 -13.68
C GLN A 100 2.47 -8.03 -12.83
N MET A 101 1.22 -7.59 -12.92
CA MET A 101 0.65 -6.55 -12.07
C MET A 101 0.18 -7.19 -10.77
N CYS A 102 0.54 -6.58 -9.65
CA CYS A 102 0.05 -7.03 -8.35
C CYS A 102 -0.93 -5.99 -7.80
N THR A 103 -2.21 -6.34 -7.79
CA THR A 103 -3.28 -5.48 -7.30
C THR A 103 -3.67 -5.90 -5.89
N PHE A 104 -3.62 -4.96 -4.96
CA PHE A 104 -4.14 -5.13 -3.61
C PHE A 104 -5.41 -4.30 -3.46
N GLU A 105 -6.51 -5.00 -3.21
CA GLU A 105 -7.79 -4.36 -2.92
C GLU A 105 -7.90 -4.20 -1.41
N LEU A 106 -7.90 -2.95 -0.96
CA LEU A 106 -8.22 -2.62 0.42
C LEU A 106 -9.69 -2.24 0.49
N PHE A 107 -10.51 -3.21 0.90
CA PHE A 107 -11.92 -2.97 1.15
C PHE A 107 -12.09 -2.21 2.47
N VAL A 108 -12.68 -1.02 2.40
CA VAL A 108 -12.98 -0.20 3.57
C VAL A 108 -14.49 -0.17 3.74
N LEU A 109 -14.96 -0.60 4.92
CA LEU A 109 -16.34 -0.35 5.36
C LEU A 109 -16.43 1.10 5.78
N MET A 110 -16.83 1.97 4.86
CA MET A 110 -17.33 3.28 5.24
C MET A 110 -18.73 3.05 5.80
N ASN A 111 -18.89 3.16 7.13
CA ASN A 111 -20.23 3.25 7.69
C ASN A 111 -20.75 4.64 7.34
N ASP A 112 -21.78 4.69 6.50
CA ASP A 112 -22.55 5.91 6.25
C ASP A 112 -23.24 6.31 7.57
N ASN A 113 -22.52 7.06 8.39
CA ASN A 113 -23.05 7.76 9.55
C ASN A 113 -22.40 9.14 9.62
N VAL A 114 -22.69 9.98 8.61
CA VAL A 114 -23.04 11.40 8.73
C VAL A 114 -23.91 11.77 7.55
#